data_AF-A0A1X9YAN0-F1
#
_entry.id   AF-A0A1X9YAN0-F1
#
_cell.length_a   1.000
_cell.length_b   1.000
_cell.length_c   1.000
_cell.angle_alpha   90.00
_cell.angle_beta   90.00
_cell.angle_gamma   90.00
#
_symmetry.space_group_name_H-M   'P 1'
#
loop_
_entity.id
_entity.type
_entity.pdbx_description
1 polymer ?
#
loop_
_entity_poly.entity_id
_entity_poly.type
_entity_poly.pdbx_seq_one_letter_code
_entity_poly.pdbx_strand_id
1 'polypeptide(L)'
;MTRHILLMVVGIGIATALLFGGRDWRFTSRPGVDHVAMLAGKVDEVRLNQLLNDGVVIVPALGDPREGANSPPMLGYSYREVALIGLPFVAYPELGLVLFDETPTGLRAYPLDAETLHGLEVEAGRSFTRDYSFPFYRFMWGWLFVAALAAWLILQMRVKARTRLQSAPV
;
A
#
# COMPACT_ATOMS: atom_id res chain seq x y z
N MET A 1 -16.20 27.50 19.76
CA MET A 1 -17.14 26.63 19.02
C MET A 1 -16.48 25.95 17.81
N THR A 2 -15.80 26.69 16.93
CA THR A 2 -15.11 26.17 15.72
C THR A 2 -14.06 25.08 15.98
N ARG A 3 -13.34 25.14 17.10
CA ARG A 3 -12.26 24.18 17.44
C ARG A 3 -12.78 22.77 17.76
N HIS A 4 -14.03 22.64 18.21
CA HIS A 4 -14.63 21.34 18.55
C HIS A 4 -15.25 20.67 17.33
N ILE A 5 -15.79 21.46 16.40
CA ILE A 5 -16.33 20.98 15.13
C ILE A 5 -15.22 20.34 14.28
N LEU A 6 -14.05 21.00 14.17
CA LEU A 6 -12.91 20.45 13.43
C LEU A 6 -12.46 19.09 13.98
N LEU A 7 -12.41 18.95 15.32
CA LEU A 7 -12.01 17.69 15.96
C LEU A 7 -13.03 16.58 15.76
N MET A 8 -14.33 16.91 15.79
CA MET A 8 -15.38 15.96 15.46
C MET A 8 -15.26 15.47 14.01
N VAL A 9 -15.06 16.37 13.05
CA VAL A 9 -14.95 15.99 11.63
C VAL A 9 -13.74 15.10 11.38
N VAL A 10 -12.58 15.45 11.95
CA VAL A 10 -11.36 14.62 11.85
C VAL A 10 -11.57 13.28 12.54
N GLY A 11 -12.14 13.27 13.75
CA GLY A 11 -12.42 12.05 14.50
C GLY A 11 -13.39 11.10 13.78
N ILE A 12 -14.46 11.65 13.17
CA ILE A 12 -15.41 10.87 12.37
C ILE A 12 -14.72 10.30 11.13
N GLY A 13 -13.95 11.11 10.38
CA GLY A 13 -13.23 10.62 9.21
C GLY A 13 -12.27 9.48 9.52
N ILE A 14 -11.55 9.57 10.64
CA ILE A 14 -10.67 8.50 11.11
C ILE A 14 -11.48 7.27 11.54
N ALA A 15 -12.53 7.45 12.34
CA ALA A 15 -13.38 6.35 12.77
C ALA A 15 -14.01 5.61 11.58
N THR A 16 -14.48 6.33 10.56
CA THR A 16 -15.00 5.74 9.32
C THR A 16 -13.91 4.98 8.57
N ALA A 17 -12.71 5.55 8.40
CA ALA A 17 -11.59 4.86 7.76
C ALA A 17 -11.17 3.58 8.52
N LEU A 18 -11.23 3.61 9.85
CA LEU A 18 -10.89 2.48 10.72
C LEU A 18 -11.96 1.37 10.71
N LEU A 19 -13.24 1.74 10.72
CA LEU A 19 -14.36 0.80 10.79
C LEU A 19 -14.66 0.14 9.44
N PHE A 20 -14.47 0.85 8.34
CA PHE A 20 -14.80 0.36 7.00
C PHE A 20 -13.58 -0.02 6.15
N GLY A 21 -12.36 0.19 6.66
CA GLY A 21 -11.13 -0.05 5.90
C GLY A 21 -10.71 -1.51 5.74
N GLY A 22 -11.35 -2.46 6.43
CA GLY A 22 -11.03 -3.89 6.36
C GLY A 22 -9.60 -4.26 6.80
N ARG A 23 -8.86 -3.33 7.43
CA ARG A 23 -7.45 -3.50 7.83
C ARG A 23 -7.33 -3.88 9.30
N ASP A 24 -6.28 -4.66 9.63
CA ASP A 24 -6.00 -5.00 11.02
C ASP A 24 -5.57 -3.78 11.82
N TRP A 25 -5.98 -3.76 13.08
CA TRP A 25 -5.66 -2.67 14.02
C TRP A 25 -4.27 -2.79 14.65
N ARG A 26 -3.53 -3.86 14.31
CA ARG A 26 -2.17 -4.11 14.82
C ARG A 26 -1.13 -3.37 13.98
N PHE A 27 0.07 -3.21 14.53
CA PHE A 27 1.23 -2.92 13.69
C PHE A 27 1.42 -4.07 12.72
N THR A 28 1.46 -3.79 11.43
CA THR A 28 1.60 -4.81 10.39
C THR A 28 2.67 -4.42 9.38
N SER A 29 3.44 -5.41 8.95
CA SER A 29 4.31 -5.33 7.79
C SER A 29 3.82 -6.36 6.79
N ARG A 30 3.19 -5.89 5.71
CA ARG A 30 2.46 -6.75 4.76
C ARG A 30 3.11 -6.68 3.38
N PRO A 31 3.45 -7.84 2.78
CA PRO A 31 3.83 -7.87 1.38
C PRO A 31 2.61 -7.55 0.50
N GLY A 32 2.85 -6.90 -0.62
CA GLY A 32 1.85 -6.56 -1.62
C GLY A 32 2.45 -6.52 -3.01
N VAL A 33 1.60 -6.59 -4.02
CA VAL A 33 1.97 -6.45 -5.43
C VAL A 33 1.06 -5.40 -6.07
N ASP A 34 1.64 -4.36 -6.64
CA ASP A 34 0.90 -3.35 -7.39
C ASP A 34 0.87 -3.77 -8.86
N HIS A 35 -0.31 -3.76 -9.48
CA HIS A 35 -0.45 -4.21 -10.86
C HIS A 35 0.21 -3.21 -11.83
N VAL A 36 1.13 -3.70 -12.67
CA VAL A 36 1.88 -2.89 -13.63
C VAL A 36 1.30 -3.06 -15.03
N ALA A 37 1.13 -4.30 -15.48
CA ALA A 37 0.65 -4.60 -16.83
C ALA A 37 0.06 -6.01 -16.94
N MET A 38 -0.93 -6.15 -17.83
CA MET A 38 -1.39 -7.45 -18.32
C MET A 38 -0.42 -7.97 -19.38
N LEU A 39 0.00 -9.23 -19.26
CA LEU A 39 0.87 -9.90 -20.24
C LEU A 39 0.13 -10.83 -21.20
N ALA A 40 -1.14 -11.13 -20.90
CA ALA A 40 -2.00 -12.01 -21.70
C ALA A 40 -1.99 -11.64 -23.19
N GLY A 41 -1.79 -12.63 -24.05
CA GLY A 41 -1.79 -12.48 -25.52
C GLY A 41 -0.60 -11.74 -26.13
N LYS A 42 0.40 -11.32 -25.34
CA LYS A 42 1.64 -10.68 -25.87
C LYS A 42 2.89 -11.52 -25.71
N VAL A 43 2.88 -12.43 -24.74
CA VAL A 43 4.02 -13.28 -24.37
C VAL A 43 3.53 -14.72 -24.33
N ASP A 44 4.41 -15.68 -24.60
CA ASP A 44 4.10 -17.11 -24.45
C ASP A 44 3.60 -17.44 -23.02
N GLU A 45 2.29 -17.70 -22.91
CA GLU A 45 1.62 -18.01 -21.65
C GLU A 45 2.13 -19.31 -21.02
N VAL A 46 2.57 -20.29 -21.83
CA VAL A 46 3.12 -21.55 -21.31
C VAL A 46 4.40 -21.27 -20.53
N ARG A 47 5.27 -20.42 -21.09
CA ARG A 47 6.50 -19.99 -20.43
C ARG A 47 6.21 -19.19 -19.15
N LEU A 48 5.25 -18.27 -19.19
CA LEU A 48 4.87 -17.49 -18.00
C LEU A 48 4.33 -18.38 -16.88
N ASN A 49 3.50 -19.35 -17.21
CA ASN A 49 2.94 -20.30 -16.24
C ASN A 49 4.03 -21.22 -15.64
N GLN A 50 5.04 -21.60 -16.43
CA GLN A 50 6.20 -22.34 -15.90
C GLN A 50 6.97 -21.53 -14.86
N LEU A 51 7.28 -20.27 -15.15
CA LEU A 51 7.94 -19.37 -14.18
C LEU A 51 7.10 -19.19 -12.91
N LEU A 52 5.79 -18.99 -13.06
CA LEU A 52 4.89 -18.85 -11.91
C LEU A 52 4.79 -20.11 -11.06
N ASN A 53 4.89 -21.31 -11.63
CA ASN A 53 4.90 -22.55 -10.86
C ASN A 53 6.11 -22.68 -9.92
N ASP A 54 7.22 -22.03 -10.27
CA ASP A 54 8.41 -21.92 -9.41
C ASP A 54 8.35 -20.71 -8.45
N GLY A 55 7.26 -19.94 -8.50
CA GLY A 55 7.04 -18.75 -7.69
C GLY A 55 6.69 -19.04 -6.23
N VAL A 56 6.84 -18.01 -5.40
CA VAL A 56 6.48 -18.06 -3.98
C VAL A 56 5.02 -17.63 -3.80
N VAL A 57 4.27 -18.37 -2.98
CA VAL A 57 2.90 -17.98 -2.60
C VAL A 57 2.98 -16.93 -1.50
N ILE A 58 2.56 -15.70 -1.83
CA ILE A 58 2.32 -14.60 -0.92
C ILE A 58 0.86 -14.67 -0.49
N VAL A 59 0.60 -15.07 0.76
CA VAL A 59 -0.74 -15.04 1.33
C VAL A 59 -1.03 -13.61 1.81
N PRO A 60 -1.90 -12.82 1.15
CA PRO A 60 -2.30 -11.54 1.68
C PRO A 60 -3.09 -11.76 2.98
N ALA A 61 -2.74 -11.03 4.02
CA ALA A 61 -3.28 -11.26 5.37
C ALA A 61 -4.79 -11.01 5.49
N LEU A 62 -5.42 -10.25 4.59
CA LEU A 62 -6.86 -9.99 4.60
C LEU A 62 -7.25 -9.35 3.27
N GLY A 63 -7.95 -10.13 2.45
CA GLY A 63 -8.72 -9.69 1.29
C GLY A 63 -9.69 -10.81 0.98
N ASP A 64 -10.94 -10.48 0.64
CA ASP A 64 -11.87 -11.49 0.13
C ASP A 64 -11.15 -12.29 -0.98
N PRO A 65 -11.26 -13.63 -1.00
CA PRO A 65 -10.76 -14.41 -2.12
C PRO A 65 -11.33 -13.79 -3.39
N ARG A 66 -10.50 -13.10 -4.17
CA ARG A 66 -10.94 -12.61 -5.46
C ARG A 66 -11.30 -13.85 -6.28
N GLU A 67 -12.43 -13.84 -6.98
CA GLU A 67 -12.94 -14.95 -7.80
C GLU A 67 -12.00 -15.38 -8.96
N GLY A 68 -10.73 -14.98 -8.93
CA GLY A 68 -9.74 -15.16 -9.98
C GLY A 68 -8.97 -16.47 -9.90
N ALA A 69 -9.62 -17.62 -9.72
CA ALA A 69 -8.93 -18.93 -9.72
C ALA A 69 -8.23 -19.27 -11.06
N ASN A 70 -8.31 -18.41 -12.08
CA ASN A 70 -7.67 -18.54 -13.40
C ASN A 70 -7.31 -17.17 -13.99
N SER A 71 -6.85 -16.22 -13.18
CA SER A 71 -6.39 -14.94 -13.71
C SER A 71 -5.13 -15.17 -14.57
N PRO A 72 -5.03 -14.59 -15.78
CA PRO A 72 -3.84 -14.75 -16.60
C PRO A 72 -2.61 -14.14 -15.90
N PRO A 73 -1.39 -14.62 -16.17
CA PRO A 73 -0.16 -14.06 -15.62
C PRO A 73 -0.07 -12.55 -15.86
N MET A 74 0.18 -11.80 -14.78
CA MET A 74 0.32 -10.35 -14.80
C MET A 74 1.71 -9.95 -14.36
N LEU A 75 2.13 -8.75 -14.78
CA LEU A 75 3.31 -8.10 -14.27
C LEU A 75 2.92 -7.16 -13.14
N GLY A 76 3.62 -7.26 -12.01
CA GLY A 76 3.41 -6.44 -10.84
C GLY A 76 4.70 -5.91 -10.23
N TYR A 77 4.57 -4.96 -9.32
CA TYR A 77 5.66 -4.43 -8.53
C TYR A 77 5.50 -4.84 -7.07
N SER A 78 6.43 -5.66 -6.57
CA SER A 78 6.46 -6.15 -5.20
C SER A 78 6.92 -5.05 -4.24
N TYR A 79 6.09 -4.78 -3.25
CA TYR A 79 6.35 -3.83 -2.19
C TYR A 79 5.96 -4.39 -0.83
N ARG A 80 6.50 -3.77 0.22
CA ARG A 80 6.14 -4.05 1.60
C ARG A 80 5.54 -2.82 2.23
N GLU A 81 4.30 -2.93 2.67
CA GLU A 81 3.57 -1.87 3.38
C GLU A 81 3.79 -2.01 4.89
N VAL A 82 4.08 -0.89 5.55
CA VAL A 82 4.04 -0.75 7.00
C VAL A 82 2.81 0.05 7.38
N ALA A 83 1.95 -0.56 8.17
CA ALA A 83 0.72 0.05 8.65
C ALA A 83 0.62 -0.03 10.18
N LEU A 84 0.00 0.98 10.78
CA LEU A 84 -0.27 1.07 12.21
C LEU A 84 -1.73 1.47 12.41
N ILE A 85 -2.48 0.68 13.20
CA ILE A 85 -3.91 0.89 13.45
C ILE A 85 -4.68 1.02 12.13
N GLY A 86 -4.45 0.09 11.19
CA GLY A 86 -5.09 0.09 9.88
C GLY A 86 -4.75 1.28 8.95
N LEU A 87 -3.82 2.17 9.33
CA LEU A 87 -3.39 3.29 8.51
C LEU A 87 -2.01 2.99 7.88
N PRO A 88 -1.84 3.15 6.57
CA PRO A 88 -0.55 2.95 5.92
C PRO A 88 0.36 4.15 6.21
N PHE A 89 1.60 3.89 6.61
CA PHE A 89 2.58 4.94 6.92
C PHE A 89 3.66 5.05 5.84
N VAL A 90 4.10 3.91 5.33
CA VAL A 90 5.17 3.83 4.35
C VAL A 90 5.02 2.52 3.59
N ALA A 91 5.42 2.52 2.33
CA ALA A 91 5.66 1.29 1.59
C ALA A 91 7.01 1.39 0.89
N TYR A 92 7.75 0.30 0.83
CA TYR A 92 9.05 0.27 0.16
C TYR A 92 9.13 -0.90 -0.82
N PRO A 93 9.93 -0.77 -1.90
CA PRO A 93 10.20 -1.89 -2.80
C PRO A 93 10.78 -3.08 -2.05
N GLU A 94 10.27 -4.28 -2.33
CA GLU A 94 10.79 -5.51 -1.72
C GLU A 94 11.55 -6.36 -2.74
N LEU A 95 10.86 -6.88 -3.76
CA LEU A 95 11.46 -7.71 -4.82
C LEU A 95 11.53 -7.01 -6.19
N GLY A 96 11.00 -5.79 -6.31
CA GLY A 96 10.93 -5.08 -7.59
C GLY A 96 9.84 -5.63 -8.51
N LEU A 97 10.12 -5.79 -9.80
CA LEU A 97 9.14 -6.34 -10.75
C LEU A 97 9.02 -7.86 -10.58
N VAL A 98 7.79 -8.34 -10.48
CA VAL A 98 7.45 -9.75 -10.29
C VAL A 98 6.37 -10.16 -11.29
N LEU A 99 6.43 -11.39 -11.77
CA LEU A 99 5.25 -12.03 -12.34
C LEU A 99 4.34 -12.43 -11.20
N PHE A 100 3.04 -12.26 -11.35
CA PHE A 100 2.09 -12.76 -10.37
C PHE A 100 0.80 -13.25 -11.00
N ASP A 101 0.14 -14.16 -10.30
CA ASP A 101 -1.25 -14.54 -10.53
C ASP A 101 -2.04 -14.47 -9.22
N GLU A 102 -3.36 -14.37 -9.35
CA GLU A 102 -4.26 -14.51 -8.22
C GLU A 102 -4.65 -15.99 -8.10
N THR A 103 -4.52 -16.54 -6.90
CA THR A 103 -4.92 -17.90 -6.56
C THR A 103 -6.03 -17.85 -5.51
N PRO A 104 -6.82 -18.93 -5.32
CA PRO A 104 -7.87 -18.95 -4.30
C PRO A 104 -7.35 -18.71 -2.87
N THR A 105 -6.07 -18.97 -2.62
CA THR A 105 -5.44 -18.86 -1.30
C THR A 105 -4.56 -17.62 -1.13
N GLY A 106 -4.34 -16.84 -2.19
CA GLY A 106 -3.50 -15.64 -2.14
C GLY A 106 -2.92 -15.26 -3.50
N LEU A 107 -1.78 -14.57 -3.48
CA LEU A 107 -1.05 -14.18 -4.68
C LEU A 107 0.15 -15.11 -4.85
N ARG A 108 0.34 -15.72 -6.02
CA ARG A 108 1.63 -16.34 -6.34
C ARG A 108 2.47 -15.29 -7.04
N ALA A 109 3.73 -15.13 -6.63
CA ALA A 109 4.65 -14.19 -7.25
C ALA A 109 6.00 -14.84 -7.54
N TYR A 110 6.52 -14.59 -8.73
CA TYR A 110 7.85 -15.00 -9.17
C TYR A 110 8.71 -13.76 -9.43
N PRO A 111 9.82 -13.56 -8.70
CA PRO A 111 10.70 -12.41 -8.92
C PRO A 111 11.40 -12.53 -10.27
N LEU A 112 11.40 -11.44 -11.03
CA LEU A 112 12.06 -11.39 -12.32
C LEU A 112 13.49 -10.88 -12.16
N ASP A 113 14.46 -11.65 -12.65
CA ASP A 113 15.81 -11.14 -12.85
C ASP A 113 15.87 -10.20 -14.07
N ALA A 114 16.99 -9.50 -14.21
CA ALA A 114 17.16 -8.51 -15.27
C ALA A 114 17.12 -9.13 -16.69
N GLU A 115 17.60 -10.36 -16.84
CA GLU A 115 17.63 -11.06 -18.12
C GLU A 115 16.23 -11.50 -18.56
N THR A 116 15.46 -12.13 -17.65
CA THR A 116 14.08 -12.54 -17.91
C THR A 116 13.20 -11.33 -18.17
N LEU A 117 13.35 -10.28 -17.36
CA LEU A 117 12.62 -9.03 -17.55
C LEU A 117 12.93 -8.39 -18.91
N HIS A 118 14.20 -8.34 -19.32
CA HIS A 118 14.57 -7.82 -20.63
C HIS A 118 13.96 -8.65 -21.76
N GLY A 119 13.97 -9.99 -21.65
CA GLY A 119 13.29 -10.87 -22.60
C GLY A 119 11.79 -10.56 -22.72
N LEU A 120 11.12 -10.35 -21.59
CA LEU A 120 9.71 -9.95 -21.56
C LEU A 120 9.47 -8.56 -22.16
N GLU A 121 10.35 -7.59 -21.92
CA GLU A 121 10.26 -6.25 -22.50
C GLU A 121 10.41 -6.28 -24.03
N VAL A 122 11.33 -7.11 -24.54
CA VAL A 122 11.54 -7.32 -25.99
C VAL A 122 10.30 -7.97 -26.62
N GLU A 123 9.77 -9.01 -26.00
CA GLU A 123 8.59 -9.74 -26.50
C GLU A 123 7.32 -8.86 -26.44
N ALA A 124 7.14 -8.09 -25.38
CA ALA A 124 6.02 -7.16 -25.22
C ALA A 124 6.17 -5.85 -26.02
N GLY A 125 7.36 -5.56 -26.55
CA GLY A 125 7.69 -4.35 -27.30
C GLY A 125 7.64 -3.06 -26.48
N ARG A 126 7.83 -3.12 -25.16
CA ARG A 126 7.81 -1.95 -24.25
C ARG A 126 8.70 -2.16 -23.04
N SER A 127 9.19 -1.07 -22.45
CA SER A 127 9.99 -1.12 -21.22
C SER A 127 9.11 -0.93 -19.99
N PHE A 128 8.95 -1.98 -19.19
CA PHE A 128 8.17 -1.92 -17.95
C PHE A 128 8.87 -1.12 -16.86
N THR A 129 10.20 -1.14 -16.85
CA THR A 129 11.02 -0.41 -15.87
C THR A 129 10.94 1.11 -16.04
N ARG A 130 10.79 1.61 -17.27
CA ARG A 130 10.66 3.06 -17.54
C ARG A 130 9.24 3.57 -17.40
N ASP A 131 8.25 2.74 -17.72
CA ASP A 131 6.85 3.15 -17.75
C ASP A 131 6.20 3.16 -16.36
N TYR A 132 6.78 2.44 -15.39
CA TYR A 132 6.21 2.28 -14.06
C TYR A 132 7.00 3.04 -13.00
N SER A 133 6.30 3.82 -12.19
CA SER A 133 6.84 4.45 -10.99
C SER A 133 5.97 4.09 -9.80
N PHE A 134 6.59 3.58 -8.74
CA PHE A 134 5.90 3.15 -7.54
C PHE A 134 5.17 4.34 -6.88
N PRO A 135 3.83 4.29 -6.72
CA PRO A 135 3.05 5.43 -6.24
C PRO A 135 3.13 5.57 -4.70
N PHE A 136 4.32 5.88 -4.18
CA PHE A 136 4.62 5.95 -2.75
C PHE A 136 3.65 6.84 -1.95
N TYR A 137 3.17 7.92 -2.56
CA TYR A 137 2.20 8.85 -1.95
C TYR A 137 0.90 8.17 -1.50
N ARG A 138 0.49 7.07 -2.13
CA ARG A 138 -0.71 6.30 -1.74
C ARG A 138 -0.57 5.64 -0.37
N PHE A 139 0.65 5.48 0.12
CA PHE A 139 0.95 4.82 1.39
C PHE A 139 1.30 5.80 2.51
N MET A 140 1.20 7.12 2.28
CA MET A 140 1.60 8.14 3.24
C MET A 140 0.44 8.74 4.05
N TRP A 141 -0.80 8.29 3.87
CA TRP A 141 -1.97 8.91 4.51
C TRP A 141 -1.96 8.79 6.04
N GLY A 142 -1.31 7.76 6.61
CA GLY A 142 -1.10 7.65 8.07
C GLY A 142 -0.31 8.82 8.66
N TRP A 143 0.56 9.46 7.87
CA TRP A 143 1.26 10.66 8.32
C TRP A 143 0.35 11.87 8.47
N LEU A 144 -0.76 11.96 7.73
CA LEU A 144 -1.73 13.04 7.94
C LEU A 144 -2.37 12.96 9.32
N PHE A 145 -2.62 11.75 9.82
CA PHE A 145 -3.10 11.54 11.18
C PHE A 145 -2.09 12.05 12.21
N VAL A 146 -0.80 11.68 12.05
CA VAL A 146 0.28 12.16 12.93
C VAL A 146 0.41 13.68 12.87
N ALA A 147 0.37 14.28 11.68
CA ALA A 147 0.44 15.72 11.49
C ALA A 147 -0.75 16.44 12.15
N ALA A 148 -1.97 15.90 12.00
CA ALA A 148 -3.16 16.44 12.63
C ALA A 148 -3.08 16.37 14.16
N LEU A 149 -2.61 15.25 14.71
CA LEU A 149 -2.42 15.07 16.15
C LEU A 149 -1.36 16.04 16.70
N ALA A 150 -0.22 16.17 16.01
CA ALA A 150 0.84 17.10 16.36
C ALA A 150 0.35 18.56 16.34
N ALA A 151 -0.35 18.97 15.28
CA ALA A 151 -0.94 20.30 15.16
C ALA A 151 -1.92 20.58 16.30
N TRP A 152 -2.76 19.61 16.65
CA TRP A 152 -3.69 19.72 17.77
C TRP A 152 -2.96 19.92 19.11
N LEU A 153 -1.94 19.11 19.39
CA LEU A 153 -1.12 19.24 20.62
C LEU A 153 -0.45 20.61 20.71
N ILE A 154 0.14 21.10 19.61
CA ILE A 154 0.75 22.43 19.54
C ILE A 154 -0.27 23.52 19.86
N LEU A 155 -1.48 23.42 19.30
CA LEU A 155 -2.55 24.38 19.60
C LEU A 155 -2.95 24.33 21.09
N GLN A 156 -3.00 23.15 21.72
CA GLN A 156 -3.31 23.03 23.15
C GLN A 156 -2.24 23.67 24.03
N MET A 157 -0.96 23.44 23.70
CA MET A 157 0.15 24.08 24.41
C MET A 157 0.09 25.60 24.29
N ARG A 158 -0.20 26.14 23.09
CA ARG A 158 -0.34 27.58 22.88
C ARG A 158 -1.48 28.20 23.66
N VAL A 159 -2.63 27.52 23.77
CA VAL A 159 -3.77 28.02 24.57
C VAL A 159 -3.43 28.03 26.06
N LYS A 160 -2.86 26.95 26.59
CA LYS A 160 -2.45 26.89 28.01
C LYS A 160 -1.41 27.97 28.36
N ALA A 161 -0.45 28.23 27.48
CA ALA A 161 0.55 29.27 27.69
C ALA A 161 -0.10 30.66 27.81
N ARG A 162 -1.09 30.97 26.96
CA ARG A 162 -1.82 32.25 27.02
C ARG A 162 -2.62 32.41 28.32
N THR A 163 -3.31 31.36 28.76
CA THR A 163 -4.08 31.41 30.02
C THR A 163 -3.17 31.63 31.22
N ARG A 164 -1.99 31.00 31.28
CA ARG A 164 -1.03 31.20 32.37
C ARG A 164 -0.54 32.64 32.48
N LEU A 165 -0.33 33.32 31.35
CA LEU A 165 0.07 34.73 31.33
C LEU A 165 -1.05 35.66 31.85
N GLN A 166 -2.31 35.29 31.64
CA GLN A 166 -3.47 36.08 32.11
C GLN A 166 -3.82 35.83 33.59
N SER A 167 -3.43 34.67 34.14
CA SER A 167 -3.71 34.30 35.53
C SER A 167 -2.56 34.59 36.51
N ALA A 168 -1.45 35.17 36.04
CA ALA A 168 -0.36 35.59 36.92
C ALA A 168 -0.82 36.83 37.70
N PRO A 169 -0.88 36.78 39.05
CA PRO A 169 -1.20 37.96 39.85
C PRO A 169 -0.12 39.02 39.64
N VAL A 170 -0.56 40.26 39.42
CA VAL A 170 0.30 41.46 39.35
C VAL A 170 0.86 41.76 40.73
#